data_AF-A0A2E7T915-F1
#
_entry.id   AF-A0A2E7T915-F1
#
_cell.length_a   1.000
_cell.length_b   1.000
_cell.length_c   1.000
_cell.angle_alpha   90.00
_cell.angle_beta   90.00
_cell.angle_gamma   90.00
#
_symmetry.space_group_name_H-M   'P 1'
#
loop_
_entity.id
_entity.type
_entity.pdbx_description
1 polymer ?
#
loop_
_entity_poly.entity_id
_entity_poly.type
_entity_poly.pdbx_seq_one_letter_code
_entity_poly.pdbx_strand_id
1 'polypeptide(L)'
;MFGDRSRQVEVGDLIIKRPTNRGWATERQIAAREAGMRHIGIVHEIDHDERRCFIAWCGEAPPAYHPTMGYLCVNIHNCRGEFELVKAR
;
A
#
# COMPACT_ATOMS: atom_id res chain seq x y z
N MET A 1 -0.06 26.13 -5.66
CA MET A 1 -1.27 25.29 -5.80
C MET A 1 -1.20 24.25 -4.68
N PHE A 2 -1.87 24.50 -3.55
CA PHE A 2 -1.78 23.62 -2.39
C PHE A 2 -2.70 22.41 -2.64
N GLY A 3 -2.10 21.30 -3.07
CA GLY A 3 -2.80 20.03 -3.19
C GLY A 3 -3.36 19.61 -1.83
N ASP A 4 -4.52 18.95 -1.87
CA ASP A 4 -5.22 18.41 -0.69
C ASP A 4 -4.27 17.48 0.11
N ARG A 5 -3.73 18.00 1.22
CA ARG A 5 -2.77 17.29 2.09
C ARG A 5 -3.36 16.06 2.77
N SER A 6 -4.69 15.96 2.84
CA SER A 6 -5.37 14.78 3.42
C SER A 6 -5.06 13.47 2.69
N ARG A 7 -4.46 13.55 1.49
CA ARG A 7 -4.22 12.41 0.61
C ARG A 7 -2.75 12.12 0.36
N GLN A 8 -1.86 12.94 0.92
CA GLN A 8 -0.44 12.67 0.86
C GLN A 8 -0.13 11.59 1.90
N VAL A 9 0.56 10.55 1.45
CA VAL A 9 1.08 9.51 2.34
C VAL A 9 2.15 10.15 3.22
N GLU A 10 2.04 9.92 4.52
CA GLU A 10 2.95 10.40 5.54
C GLU A 10 3.42 9.24 6.43
N VAL A 11 4.59 9.39 7.04
CA VAL A 11 5.08 8.43 8.03
C VAL A 11 4.08 8.39 9.20
N GLY A 12 3.73 7.18 9.63
CA GLY A 12 2.71 6.92 10.64
C GLY A 12 1.33 6.59 10.07
N ASP A 13 1.06 6.90 8.79
CA ASP A 13 -0.22 6.53 8.17
C ASP A 13 -0.39 5.02 8.11
N LEU A 14 -1.63 4.57 8.29
CA LEU A 14 -2.00 3.17 8.18
C LEU A 14 -2.47 2.86 6.76
N ILE A 15 -1.97 1.74 6.23
CA ILE A 15 -2.29 1.22 4.91
C ILE A 15 -3.02 -0.11 5.07
N ILE A 16 -4.19 -0.21 4.45
CA ILE A 16 -4.89 -1.48 4.25
C ILE A 16 -4.76 -1.86 2.78
N LYS A 17 -3.97 -2.91 2.49
CA LYS A 17 -3.85 -3.48 1.14
C LYS A 17 -4.86 -4.60 0.97
N ARG A 18 -5.76 -4.40 0.01
CA ARG A 18 -6.69 -5.42 -0.48
C ARG A 18 -6.04 -6.26 -1.58
N PRO A 19 -6.51 -7.48 -1.83
CA PRO A 19 -6.03 -8.28 -2.94
C PRO A 19 -6.23 -7.55 -4.28
N THR A 20 -5.33 -7.78 -5.22
CA THR A 20 -5.47 -7.17 -6.54
C THR A 20 -6.57 -7.87 -7.35
N ASN A 21 -7.36 -7.10 -8.09
CA ASN A 21 -8.38 -7.63 -9.00
C ASN A 21 -7.93 -7.64 -10.47
N ARG A 22 -6.63 -7.40 -10.71
CA ARG A 22 -6.09 -7.31 -12.07
C ARG A 22 -6.06 -8.69 -12.73
N GLY A 23 -6.37 -8.74 -14.02
CA GLY A 23 -6.42 -9.99 -14.80
C GLY A 23 -5.06 -10.69 -14.97
N TRP A 24 -3.96 -10.00 -14.70
CA TRP A 24 -2.59 -10.53 -14.75
C TRP A 24 -2.02 -10.88 -13.37
N ALA A 25 -2.87 -11.15 -12.37
CA ALA A 25 -2.45 -11.57 -11.05
C ALA A 25 -1.75 -12.95 -11.08
N THR A 26 -0.68 -13.09 -10.30
CA THR A 26 -0.02 -14.39 -10.05
C THR A 26 -0.92 -15.33 -9.26
N GLU A 27 -0.66 -16.64 -9.29
CA GLU A 27 -1.42 -17.65 -8.53
C GLU A 27 -1.51 -17.31 -7.03
N ARG A 28 -0.41 -16.86 -6.42
CA ARG A 28 -0.39 -16.44 -5.01
C ARG A 28 -1.29 -15.23 -4.75
N GLN A 29 -1.36 -14.28 -5.69
CA GLN A 29 -2.26 -13.13 -5.59
C GLN A 29 -3.73 -13.52 -5.80
N ILE A 30 -4.00 -14.49 -6.67
CA ILE A 30 -5.34 -15.06 -6.89
C ILE A 30 -5.82 -15.77 -5.62
N ALA A 31 -4.98 -16.62 -5.01
CA ALA A 31 -5.30 -17.30 -3.75
C ALA A 31 -5.57 -16.30 -2.61
N ALA A 32 -4.75 -15.26 -2.48
CA ALA A 32 -4.98 -14.18 -1.51
C ALA A 32 -6.31 -13.44 -1.76
N ARG A 33 -6.71 -13.28 -3.03
CA ARG A 33 -7.99 -12.68 -3.42
C ARG A 33 -9.17 -13.56 -3.05
N GLU A 34 -9.13 -14.85 -3.37
CA GLU A 34 -10.19 -15.82 -3.07
C GLU A 34 -10.39 -15.98 -1.56
N ALA A 35 -9.31 -15.92 -0.78
CA ALA A 35 -9.36 -15.92 0.67
C ALA A 35 -9.76 -14.55 1.28
N GLY A 36 -9.94 -13.50 0.47
CA GLY A 36 -10.30 -12.16 0.95
C GLY A 36 -9.27 -11.52 1.87
N MET A 37 -7.99 -11.92 1.77
CA MET A 37 -6.95 -11.50 2.71
C MET A 37 -6.69 -9.99 2.64
N ARG A 38 -6.69 -9.33 3.79
CA ARG A 38 -6.29 -7.93 3.91
C ARG A 38 -4.98 -7.86 4.67
N HIS A 39 -4.07 -7.04 4.17
CA HIS A 39 -2.80 -6.79 4.84
C HIS A 39 -2.84 -5.39 5.40
N ILE A 40 -2.50 -5.25 6.67
CA ILE A 40 -2.51 -3.99 7.38
C ILE A 40 -1.06 -3.65 7.70
N GLY A 41 -0.64 -2.43 7.45
CA GLY A 41 0.70 -1.97 7.76
C GLY A 41 0.74 -0.49 8.06
N ILE A 42 1.85 -0.04 8.62
CA ILE A 42 2.11 1.37 8.94
C ILE A 42 3.26 1.85 8.08
N VAL A 43 3.12 3.03 7.47
CA VAL A 43 4.23 3.68 6.76
C VAL A 43 5.27 4.09 7.78
N HIS A 44 6.48 3.53 7.71
CA HIS A 44 7.56 3.87 8.65
C HIS A 44 8.62 4.76 8.02
N GLU A 45 8.67 4.83 6.69
CA GLU A 45 9.66 5.61 5.94
C GLU A 45 9.10 6.04 4.59
N ILE A 46 9.50 7.24 4.15
CA ILE A 46 9.20 7.77 2.82
C ILE A 46 10.48 8.27 2.21
N ASP A 47 10.82 7.72 1.04
CA ASP A 47 11.83 8.26 0.16
C ASP A 47 11.16 9.31 -0.73
N HIS A 48 11.53 10.58 -0.53
CA HIS A 48 10.97 11.71 -1.27
C HIS A 48 11.57 11.86 -2.67
N ASP A 49 12.80 11.37 -2.90
CA ASP A 49 13.48 11.46 -4.19
C ASP A 49 12.87 10.44 -5.17
N GLU A 50 12.70 9.20 -4.71
CA GLU A 50 12.06 8.14 -5.50
C GLU A 50 10.54 8.11 -5.37
N ARG A 51 9.97 8.91 -4.46
CA ARG A 51 8.53 8.96 -4.15
C ARG A 51 7.97 7.58 -3.76
N ARG A 52 8.75 6.85 -2.97
CA ARG A 52 8.40 5.53 -2.43
C ARG A 52 8.06 5.65 -0.95
N CYS A 53 7.15 4.79 -0.51
CA CYS A 53 6.83 4.61 0.90
C CYS A 53 7.08 3.16 1.27
N PHE A 54 7.67 2.99 2.45
CA PHE A 54 8.01 1.70 3.02
C PHE A 54 7.08 1.42 4.20
N ILE A 55 6.51 0.23 4.19
CA ILE A 55 5.41 -0.17 5.06
C ILE A 55 5.87 -1.34 5.92
N ALA A 56 5.70 -1.18 7.23
CA ALA A 56 5.87 -2.23 8.20
C ALA A 56 4.53 -2.96 8.31
N TRP A 57 4.47 -4.17 7.77
CA TRP A 57 3.26 -4.99 7.74
C TRP A 57 3.05 -5.72 9.07
N CYS A 58 1.79 -5.80 9.51
CA CYS A 58 1.38 -6.64 10.63
C CYS A 58 1.28 -8.09 10.14
N GLY A 59 2.33 -8.88 10.39
CA GLY A 59 2.43 -10.27 9.94
C GLY A 59 3.09 -10.36 8.55
N GLU A 60 2.53 -11.21 7.68
CA GLU A 60 3.07 -11.35 6.33
C GLU A 60 2.78 -10.12 5.47
N ALA A 61 3.75 -9.74 4.63
CA ALA A 61 3.56 -8.69 3.65
C ALA A 61 2.72 -9.19 2.45
N PRO A 62 1.99 -8.30 1.75
CA PRO A 62 1.32 -8.65 0.51
C PRO A 62 2.28 -9.32 -0.49
N PRO A 63 1.85 -10.32 -1.27
CA PRO A 63 2.71 -11.01 -2.23
C PRO A 63 3.41 -10.11 -3.27
N ALA A 64 2.84 -8.92 -3.54
CA ALA A 64 3.38 -7.95 -4.48
C ALA A 64 4.27 -6.88 -3.82
N TYR A 65 4.53 -6.98 -2.51
CA TYR A 65 5.35 -6.03 -1.78
C TYR A 65 6.79 -6.50 -1.71
N HIS A 66 7.73 -5.61 -2.06
CA HIS A 66 9.15 -5.87 -1.91
C HIS A 66 9.75 -4.91 -0.86
N PRO A 67 10.32 -5.40 0.25
CA PRO A 67 10.77 -4.54 1.37
C PRO A 67 11.78 -3.46 0.98
N THR A 68 12.65 -3.72 0.00
CA THR A 68 13.65 -2.74 -0.46
C THR A 68 13.15 -1.81 -1.57
N MET A 69 11.96 -2.05 -2.12
CA MET A 69 11.39 -1.20 -3.17
C MET A 69 10.18 -0.39 -2.68
N GLY A 70 9.52 -0.82 -1.60
CA GLY A 70 8.30 -0.18 -1.11
C GLY A 70 7.19 -0.11 -2.16
N TYR A 71 6.27 0.83 -1.97
CA TYR A 71 5.29 1.21 -2.99
C TYR A 71 5.49 2.67 -3.40
N LEU A 72 5.23 2.97 -4.67
CA LEU A 72 5.13 4.36 -5.10
C LEU A 72 3.95 5.04 -4.40
N CYS A 73 4.17 6.20 -3.79
CA CYS A 73 3.13 6.94 -3.07
C CYS A 73 1.92 7.25 -3.97
N VAL A 74 2.17 7.48 -5.26
CA VAL A 74 1.11 7.73 -6.25
C VAL A 74 0.22 6.50 -6.50
N ASN A 75 0.75 5.28 -6.37
CA ASN A 75 -0.05 4.06 -6.53
C ASN A 75 -1.00 3.87 -5.35
N ILE A 76 -0.57 4.19 -4.14
CA ILE A 76 -1.44 4.18 -2.96
C ILE A 76 -2.60 5.16 -3.16
N HIS A 77 -2.34 6.32 -3.76
CA HIS A 77 -3.37 7.31 -4.06
C HIS A 77 -4.33 6.90 -5.18
N ASN A 78 -3.79 6.37 -6.29
CA ASN A 78 -4.54 6.11 -7.52
C ASN A 78 -5.26 4.77 -7.50
N CYS A 79 -4.70 3.74 -6.86
CA CYS A 79 -5.25 2.39 -6.87
C CYS A 79 -6.19 2.14 -5.68
N ARG A 80 -7.26 2.93 -5.57
CA ARG A 80 -8.20 2.92 -4.41
C ARG A 80 -8.97 1.61 -4.21
N GLY A 81 -9.12 0.80 -5.25
CA GLY A 81 -9.67 -0.55 -5.12
C GLY A 81 -8.73 -1.52 -4.39
N GLU A 82 -7.45 -1.16 -4.36
CA GLU A 82 -6.36 -1.99 -3.85
C GLU A 82 -5.75 -1.45 -2.56
N PHE A 83 -5.77 -0.14 -2.35
CA PHE A 83 -5.20 0.54 -1.20
C PHE A 83 -6.24 1.44 -0.54
N GLU A 84 -6.26 1.37 0.79
CA GLU A 84 -7.01 2.26 1.65
C GLU A 84 -6.02 2.90 2.62
N LEU A 85 -5.98 4.23 2.61
CA LEU A 85 -5.11 5.07 3.44
C LEU A 85 -5.92 5.61 4.61
N VAL A 86 -5.45 5.35 5.83
CA VAL A 86 -6.05 5.84 7.08
C VAL A 86 -5.04 6.76 7.75
N LYS A 87 -5.39 8.06 7.85
CA LYS A 87 -4.50 9.10 8.39
C LYS A 87 -4.35 8.97 9.90
N ALA A 88 -3.12 9.12 10.40
CA ALA A 88 -2.81 8.93 11.82
C ALA A 88 -3.29 10.08 12.72
N ARG A 89 -3.40 11.31 12.21
CA ARG A 89 -4.11 12.49 12.73
C ARG A 89 -3.76 13.72 11.89
#